data_AF-A0A256IHH8-F1
#
_entry.id   AF-A0A256IHH8-F1
#
_cell.length_a   1.000
_cell.length_b   1.000
_cell.length_c   1.000
_cell.angle_alpha   90.00
_cell.angle_beta   90.00
_cell.angle_gamma   90.00
#
_symmetry.space_group_name_H-M   'P 1'
#
loop_
_entity.id
_entity.type
_entity.pdbx_description
1 polymer ?
#
loop_
_entity_poly.entity_id
_entity_poly.type
_entity_poly.pdbx_seq_one_letter_code
_entity_poly.pdbx_strand_id
1 'polypeptide(L)' 'MMLDRYADAVGDLDPADGEVATAELVVTDDVLVKAFVLAPGGEIDAHEHADATNVFHVLEGEPTVIRDGESERLAA' A
#
# COMPACT_ATOMS: atom_id res chain seq x y z
N MET A 1 -2.49 -14.66 -22.70
CA MET A 1 -2.55 -13.34 -22.04
C MET A 1 -2.26 -13.56 -20.57
N MET A 2 -1.37 -12.79 -19.95
CA MET A 2 -0.85 -13.07 -18.60
C MET A 2 -1.83 -12.82 -17.44
N LEU A 3 -2.88 -12.00 -17.56
CA LEU A 3 -3.66 -11.56 -16.39
C LEU A 3 -2.75 -10.85 -15.37
N ASP A 4 -2.44 -9.61 -15.69
CA ASP A 4 -1.76 -8.70 -14.77
C ASP A 4 -2.77 -8.16 -13.76
N ARG A 5 -2.96 -8.91 -12.68
CA ARG A 5 -3.90 -8.58 -11.61
C ARG A 5 -3.59 -7.26 -10.91
N TYR A 6 -2.31 -6.86 -10.90
CA TYR A 6 -1.91 -5.60 -10.28
C TYR A 6 -2.36 -4.44 -11.15
N ALA A 7 -1.95 -4.43 -12.43
CA ALA A 7 -2.30 -3.35 -13.35
C ALA A 7 -3.81 -3.14 -13.48
N ASP A 8 -4.58 -4.25 -13.55
CA ASP A 8 -6.04 -4.19 -13.61
C ASP A 8 -6.67 -3.57 -12.33
N ALA A 9 -6.07 -3.79 -11.16
CA ALA A 9 -6.62 -3.34 -9.89
C ALA A 9 -6.26 -1.90 -9.53
N VAL A 10 -5.08 -1.42 -9.96
CA VAL A 10 -4.62 -0.04 -9.67
C VAL A 10 -4.92 0.94 -10.80
N GLY A 11 -5.21 0.47 -12.01
CA GLY A 11 -5.30 1.31 -13.21
C GLY A 11 -6.32 2.45 -13.15
N ASP A 12 -7.39 2.29 -12.36
CA ASP A 12 -8.44 3.30 -12.19
C ASP A 12 -8.36 4.04 -10.83
N LEU A 13 -7.33 3.78 -10.01
CA LEU A 13 -7.16 4.45 -8.73
C LEU A 13 -6.48 5.82 -8.94
N ASP A 14 -7.22 6.89 -8.70
CA ASP A 14 -6.75 8.27 -8.82
C ASP A 14 -7.20 9.08 -7.59
N PRO A 15 -6.61 8.83 -6.40
CA PRO A 15 -6.94 9.57 -5.18
C PRO A 15 -6.50 11.04 -5.29
N ALA A 16 -7.28 11.96 -4.69
CA ALA A 16 -6.89 13.36 -4.63
C ALA A 16 -5.74 13.59 -3.64
N ASP A 17 -5.09 14.76 -3.69
CA ASP A 17 -4.07 15.15 -2.71
C ASP A 17 -4.57 14.98 -1.27
N GLY A 18 -3.76 14.35 -0.42
CA GLY A 18 -4.12 13.98 0.94
C GLY A 18 -4.92 12.68 1.08
N GLU A 19 -5.30 12.04 -0.02
CA GLU A 19 -6.10 10.81 0.00
C GLU A 19 -5.27 9.56 -0.31
N VAL A 20 -5.82 8.42 0.09
CA VAL A 20 -5.29 7.09 -0.18
C VAL A 20 -6.39 6.25 -0.79
N ALA A 21 -6.09 5.61 -1.92
CA ALA A 21 -6.93 4.59 -2.52
C ALA A 21 -6.30 3.20 -2.33
N THR A 22 -7.13 2.17 -2.19
CA THR A 22 -6.64 0.80 -2.02
C THR A 22 -7.39 -0.19 -2.90
N ALA A 23 -6.72 -1.26 -3.31
CA ALA A 23 -7.33 -2.39 -3.97
C ALA A 23 -6.84 -3.72 -3.36
N GLU A 24 -7.73 -4.69 -3.28
CA GLU A 24 -7.41 -6.04 -2.82
C GLU A 24 -7.04 -6.93 -4.01
N LEU A 25 -5.85 -7.53 -3.97
CA LEU A 25 -5.33 -8.37 -5.04
C LEU A 25 -5.52 -9.86 -4.73
N VAL A 26 -5.31 -10.23 -3.48
CA VAL A 26 -5.48 -11.60 -2.97
C VAL A 26 -6.16 -11.51 -1.61
N VAL A 27 -7.28 -12.21 -1.45
CA VAL A 27 -8.01 -12.31 -0.19
C VAL A 27 -8.26 -13.79 0.06
N THR A 28 -7.60 -14.31 1.08
CA THR A 28 -7.72 -15.70 1.54
C THR A 28 -7.72 -15.71 3.07
N ASP A 29 -7.99 -16.86 3.68
CA ASP A 29 -8.00 -17.00 5.13
C ASP A 29 -6.60 -16.74 5.76
N ASP A 30 -5.53 -17.03 5.01
CA ASP A 30 -4.15 -16.94 5.51
C ASP A 30 -3.40 -15.69 5.05
N VAL A 31 -3.78 -15.12 3.89
CA VAL A 31 -3.03 -14.05 3.23
C VAL A 31 -3.96 -12.99 2.66
N LEU A 32 -3.60 -11.73 2.91
CA LEU A 32 -4.16 -10.54 2.29
C LEU A 32 -3.04 -9.77 1.57
N VAL A 33 -3.21 -9.54 0.27
CA VAL A 33 -2.34 -8.66 -0.51
C VAL A 33 -3.16 -7.46 -0.98
N LYS A 34 -2.75 -6.26 -0.59
CA LYS A 34 -3.38 -4.99 -0.97
C LYS A 34 -2.39 -4.09 -1.70
N ALA A 35 -2.87 -3.42 -2.73
CA ALA A 35 -2.21 -2.25 -3.31
C ALA A 35 -2.69 -0.99 -2.60
N PHE A 36 -1.78 -0.06 -2.37
CA PHE A 36 -2.05 1.26 -1.81
C PHE A 36 -1.51 2.30 -2.76
N VAL A 37 -2.36 3.25 -3.16
CA VAL A 37 -1.98 4.43 -3.94
C VAL A 37 -2.11 5.62 -3.01
N LEU A 38 -0.99 6.21 -2.64
CA LEU A 38 -0.92 7.40 -1.79
C LEU A 38 -0.69 8.60 -2.71
N ALA A 39 -1.67 9.50 -2.79
CA ALA A 39 -1.46 10.79 -3.43
C ALA A 39 -0.50 11.65 -2.57
N PRO A 40 0.03 12.76 -3.11
CA PRO A 40 0.83 13.69 -2.31
C PRO A 40 0.14 14.09 -1.01
N GLY A 41 0.82 13.87 0.13
CA GLY A 41 0.27 14.14 1.46
C GLY A 41 -0.73 13.10 1.97
N GLY A 42 -1.04 12.05 1.20
CA GLY A 42 -1.83 10.91 1.64
C GLY A 42 -1.05 10.06 2.64
N GLU A 43 -1.73 9.64 3.70
CA GLU A 43 -1.14 8.89 4.81
C GLU A 43 -1.99 7.67 5.17
N ILE A 44 -1.33 6.62 5.64
CA ILE A 44 -1.99 5.47 6.26
C ILE A 44 -1.80 5.59 7.77
N ASP A 45 -2.90 5.66 8.50
CA ASP A 45 -2.85 5.72 9.96
C ASP A 45 -2.12 4.52 10.55
N ALA A 46 -1.30 4.77 11.58
CA ALA A 46 -0.62 3.72 12.32
C ALA A 46 -1.64 2.79 12.98
N HIS A 47 -1.49 1.48 12.76
CA HIS A 47 -2.36 0.46 13.33
C HIS A 47 -1.59 -0.84 13.55
N GLU A 48 -2.07 -1.66 14.49
CA GLU A 48 -1.45 -2.93 14.85
C GLU A 48 -2.20 -4.10 14.25
N HIS A 49 -1.45 -5.11 13.78
CA HIS A 49 -1.97 -6.42 13.42
C HIS A 49 -1.35 -7.45 14.37
N ALA A 50 -2.00 -7.71 15.50
CA ALA A 50 -1.43 -8.56 16.55
C ALA A 50 -1.11 -9.99 16.09
N ASP A 51 -1.87 -10.49 15.11
CA ASP A 51 -1.79 -11.88 14.63
C ASP A 51 -1.09 -12.01 13.26
N ALA A 52 -0.60 -10.91 12.70
CA ALA A 52 0.01 -10.91 11.36
C ALA A 52 1.21 -9.95 11.27
N THR A 53 2.14 -10.30 10.38
CA THR A 53 3.25 -9.39 10.02
C THR A 53 2.92 -8.69 8.72
N ASN A 54 2.85 -7.36 8.74
CA ASN A 54 2.74 -6.58 7.53
C ASN A 54 4.12 -6.41 6.87
N VAL A 55 4.15 -6.64 5.56
CA VAL A 55 5.30 -6.37 4.71
C VAL A 55 4.84 -5.42 3.62
N PHE A 56 5.49 -4.26 3.51
CA PHE A 56 5.25 -3.31 2.44
C PHE A 56 6.39 -3.41 1.42
N HIS A 57 6.03 -3.38 0.15
CA HIS A 57 6.98 -3.28 -0.95
C HIS A 57 6.63 -2.03 -1.76
N VAL A 58 7.60 -1.12 -1.88
CA VAL A 58 7.42 0.10 -2.67
C VAL A 58 7.63 -0.26 -4.13
N LEU A 59 6.56 -0.15 -4.92
CA LEU A 59 6.63 -0.40 -6.37
C LEU A 59 6.93 0.89 -7.14
N GLU A 60 6.42 2.01 -6.65
CA GLU A 60 6.53 3.33 -7.28
C GLU A 60 6.58 4.41 -6.21
N GLY A 61 7.30 5.50 -6.49
CA GLY A 61 7.42 6.65 -5.60
C GLY A 61 8.37 6.46 -4.42
N GLU A 62 8.27 7.36 -3.44
CA GLU A 62 9.20 7.44 -2.31
C GLU A 62 8.48 7.73 -0.97
N PRO A 63 7.66 6.80 -0.44
CA PRO A 63 6.93 7.03 0.80
C PRO A 63 7.88 7.16 2.00
N THR A 64 7.40 7.85 3.04
CA THR A 64 8.04 7.86 4.35
C THR A 64 7.37 6.80 5.22
N VAL A 65 8.15 5.85 5.72
CA VAL A 65 7.70 4.85 6.69
C VAL A 65 8.05 5.34 8.08
N ILE A 66 7.09 5.29 9.00
CA ILE A 66 7.28 5.61 10.41
C ILE A 66 7.03 4.35 11.22
N ARG A 67 8.03 3.92 11.99
CA ARG A 67 7.95 2.74 12.86
C ARG A 67 8.68 3.01 14.16
N ASP A 68 8.02 2.75 15.29
CA ASP A 68 8.61 2.91 16.63
C ASP A 68 9.20 4.34 16.86
N GLY A 69 8.62 5.34 16.21
CA GLY A 69 9.07 6.74 16.26
C GLY A 69 10.25 7.08 15.33
N GLU A 70 10.81 6.08 14.62
CA GLU A 70 11.83 6.27 13.60
C GLU A 70 11.17 6.49 12.24
N SER A 71 11.71 7.44 11.46
CA SER A 71 11.23 7.73 10.11
C SER A 71 12.32 7.45 9.08
N GLU A 72 11.92 6.76 8.01
CA GLU A 72 12.80 6.41 6.89
C GLU A 72 12.07 6.66 5.56
N ARG A 73 12.76 7.27 4.59
CA ARG A 73 12.25 7.36 3.22
C ARG A 73 12.75 6.16 2.43
N LEU A 74 11.82 5.42 1.85
CA LEU A 74 12.12 4.27 1.01
C LEU A 74 11.78 4.62 -0.44
N ALA A 75 12.59 4.14 -1.38
CA ALA A 75 12.32 4.24 -2.81
C ALA A 75 12.13 2.83 -3.40
N ALA A 76 11.44 2.75 -4.54
CA ALA A 76 11.30 1.52 -5.33
C ALA A 76 12.64 0.95 -5.82
#